data_AF-M3EXW7-F1
#
_entry.id   AF-M3EXW7-F1
#
_cell.length_a   1.000
_cell.length_b   1.000
_cell.length_c   1.000
_cell.angle_alpha   90.00
_cell.angle_beta   90.00
_cell.angle_gamma   90.00
#
_symmetry.space_group_name_H-M   'P 1'
#
loop_
_entity.id
_entity.type
_entity.pdbx_description
1 polymer ?
#
loop_
_entity_poly.entity_id
_entity_poly.type
_entity_poly.pdbx_seq_one_letter_code
_entity_poly.pdbx_strand_id
1 'polypeptide(L)'
;MKDRVRKLFPSPVFKSLIWIFFGILLILPLLAFYPWKYRVVFVFLFVCFTILDLLFPLVATFFLAASGVFFGNHPGGRFLELQDCLWIYWCVRGIVENKLYGNRILEDPFWKSRIGVLLLSFFGTGILSLIVNPELFVDFKYYQKGWFWFLHSTELEPYYPIKLLFLGILFLFGLIARKNWLETNSETNSFYLIFASGVGFGMIVSIGFGWIEYFSPILKWKLNYYHRWLDGYKFLALPHSLIPGLKRYLPRFGIQSLFWNRSWFAVYLVSGLPFLFYWIFNISKNYKINIFKNNKLFKENSSEKTSPYIWVLFFMVLLVFGAVFFLIGARGGIFSFLTFCIFTVFIFFSYLLRTKVFPEC
;
A
#
# COMPACT_ATOMS: atom_id res chain seq x y z
N MET A 1 -13.28 -28.28 -18.27
CA MET A 1 -12.02 -27.56 -17.93
C MET A 1 -11.78 -27.47 -16.42
N LYS A 2 -12.80 -27.17 -15.60
CA LYS A 2 -12.75 -27.24 -14.11
C LYS A 2 -12.19 -28.57 -13.56
N ASP A 3 -12.56 -29.71 -14.17
CA ASP A 3 -12.12 -31.03 -13.69
C ASP A 3 -10.66 -31.41 -14.01
N ARG A 4 -10.03 -30.79 -15.03
CA ARG A 4 -8.59 -31.01 -15.29
C ARG A 4 -7.71 -30.24 -14.30
N VAL A 5 -8.18 -29.09 -13.83
CA VAL A 5 -7.42 -28.22 -12.92
C VAL A 5 -7.51 -28.69 -11.48
N ARG A 6 -8.67 -29.23 -11.05
CA ARG A 6 -8.77 -29.94 -9.76
C ARG A 6 -7.87 -31.18 -9.66
N LYS A 7 -7.55 -31.82 -10.79
CA LYS A 7 -6.62 -32.98 -10.84
C LYS A 7 -5.14 -32.60 -10.68
N LEU A 8 -4.76 -31.34 -10.86
CA LEU A 8 -3.35 -30.89 -10.71
C LEU A 8 -2.90 -30.75 -9.25
N PHE A 9 -3.82 -30.56 -8.30
CA PHE A 9 -3.53 -30.46 -6.88
C PHE A 9 -4.43 -31.40 -6.08
N PRO A 10 -4.01 -32.67 -5.90
CA PRO A 10 -4.88 -33.74 -5.41
C PRO A 10 -5.30 -33.60 -3.94
N SER A 11 -4.66 -32.73 -3.15
CA SER A 11 -5.04 -32.46 -1.77
C SER A 11 -4.78 -31.00 -1.35
N PRO A 12 -5.58 -30.44 -0.41
CA PRO A 12 -5.34 -29.11 0.16
C PRO A 12 -3.97 -29.00 0.85
N VAL A 13 -3.46 -30.10 1.39
CA VAL A 13 -2.13 -30.18 2.00
C VAL A 13 -1.03 -29.98 0.95
N PHE A 14 -1.11 -30.66 -0.18
CA PHE A 14 -0.14 -30.54 -1.27
C PHE A 14 -0.10 -29.11 -1.84
N LYS A 15 -1.27 -28.48 -1.95
CA LYS A 15 -1.42 -27.10 -2.37
C LYS A 15 -0.75 -26.11 -1.40
N SER A 16 -0.92 -26.30 -0.09
CA SER A 16 -0.24 -25.50 0.93
C SER A 16 1.28 -25.70 0.90
N LEU A 17 1.77 -26.92 0.67
CA LEU A 17 3.21 -27.21 0.56
C LEU A 17 3.87 -26.45 -0.59
N ILE A 18 3.20 -26.34 -1.75
CA ILE A 18 3.73 -25.59 -2.90
C ILE A 18 3.89 -24.12 -2.54
N TRP A 19 2.90 -23.54 -1.87
CA TRP A 19 2.96 -22.14 -1.46
C TRP A 19 4.03 -21.90 -0.40
N ILE A 20 4.21 -22.82 0.55
CA ILE A 20 5.31 -22.76 1.53
C ILE A 20 6.65 -22.82 0.80
N PHE A 21 6.83 -23.77 -0.13
CA PHE A 21 8.06 -23.91 -0.90
C PHE A 21 8.37 -22.66 -1.74
N PHE A 22 7.37 -22.13 -2.43
CA PHE A 22 7.49 -20.88 -3.17
C PHE A 22 7.87 -19.70 -2.27
N GLY A 23 7.27 -19.63 -1.07
CA GLY A 23 7.61 -18.63 -0.07
C GLY A 23 9.07 -18.72 0.38
N ILE A 24 9.56 -19.93 0.65
CA ILE A 24 10.97 -20.18 1.01
C ILE A 24 11.90 -19.70 -0.12
N LEU A 25 11.59 -20.05 -1.38
CA LEU A 25 12.38 -19.61 -2.53
C LEU A 25 12.46 -18.09 -2.66
N LEU A 26 11.36 -17.37 -2.39
CA LEU A 26 11.33 -15.91 -2.47
C LEU A 26 12.22 -15.23 -1.43
N ILE A 27 12.22 -15.73 -0.18
CA ILE A 27 12.96 -15.08 0.91
C ILE A 27 14.44 -15.47 0.95
N LEU A 28 14.81 -16.65 0.43
CA LEU A 28 16.18 -17.18 0.47
C LEU A 28 17.25 -16.17 0.03
N PRO A 29 17.06 -15.41 -1.07
CA PRO A 29 18.04 -14.42 -1.51
C PRO A 29 18.26 -13.31 -0.47
N LEU A 30 17.24 -12.88 0.27
CA LEU A 30 17.44 -11.89 1.35
C LEU A 30 18.33 -12.43 2.48
N LEU A 31 18.23 -13.73 2.78
CA LEU A 31 18.98 -14.34 3.88
C LEU A 31 20.48 -14.38 3.62
N ALA A 32 20.92 -14.38 2.36
CA ALA A 32 22.32 -14.38 2.00
C ALA A 32 23.01 -13.03 2.25
N PHE A 33 22.29 -11.92 2.06
CA PHE A 33 22.89 -10.58 1.99
C PHE A 33 22.72 -9.72 3.26
N TYR A 34 21.75 -10.03 4.12
CA TYR A 34 21.56 -9.25 5.36
C TYR A 34 22.28 -9.86 6.57
N PRO A 35 22.59 -9.08 7.64
CA PRO A 35 23.08 -9.62 8.91
C PRO A 35 22.04 -10.52 9.61
N TRP A 36 22.50 -11.43 10.48
CA TRP A 36 21.64 -12.42 11.16
C TRP A 36 20.41 -11.80 11.86
N LYS A 37 20.56 -10.59 12.43
CA LYS A 37 19.47 -9.86 13.10
C LYS A 37 18.29 -9.60 12.16
N TYR A 38 18.57 -9.18 10.92
CA TYR A 38 17.54 -8.96 9.90
C TYR A 38 17.00 -10.27 9.36
N ARG A 39 17.85 -11.30 9.19
CA ARG A 39 17.41 -12.62 8.73
C ARG A 39 16.31 -13.20 9.61
N VAL A 40 16.49 -13.14 10.93
CA VAL A 40 15.50 -13.65 11.90
C VAL A 40 14.18 -12.90 11.75
N VAL A 41 14.22 -11.56 11.67
CA VAL A 41 13.01 -10.74 11.53
C VAL A 41 12.32 -10.99 10.18
N PHE A 42 13.07 -11.09 9.08
CA PHE A 42 12.52 -11.35 7.76
C PHE A 42 11.84 -12.71 7.71
N VAL A 43 12.50 -13.77 8.19
CA VAL A 43 11.92 -15.12 8.23
C VAL A 43 10.67 -15.12 9.07
N PHE A 44 10.70 -14.52 10.27
CA PHE A 44 9.53 -14.47 11.14
C PHE A 44 8.35 -13.76 10.49
N LEU A 45 8.55 -12.54 9.99
CA LEU A 45 7.47 -11.75 9.37
C LEU A 45 6.92 -12.44 8.10
N PHE A 46 7.80 -13.00 7.28
CA PHE A 46 7.41 -13.66 6.05
C PHE A 46 6.64 -14.94 6.32
N VAL A 47 7.13 -15.81 7.22
CA VAL A 47 6.43 -17.05 7.60
C VAL A 47 5.08 -16.75 8.23
N CYS A 48 5.00 -15.78 9.16
CA CYS A 48 3.74 -15.33 9.74
C CYS A 48 2.77 -14.87 8.66
N PHE A 49 3.23 -14.09 7.69
CA PHE A 49 2.41 -13.65 6.56
C PHE A 49 1.97 -14.81 5.66
N THR A 50 2.88 -15.72 5.30
CA THR A 50 2.56 -16.91 4.48
C THR A 50 1.47 -17.75 5.15
N ILE A 51 1.61 -18.04 6.45
CA ILE A 51 0.61 -18.79 7.23
C ILE A 51 -0.71 -18.03 7.26
N LEU A 52 -0.66 -16.72 7.55
CA LEU A 52 -1.85 -15.88 7.61
C LEU A 52 -2.57 -15.83 6.25
N ASP A 53 -1.85 -15.71 5.14
CA ASP A 53 -2.43 -15.69 3.80
C ASP A 53 -3.02 -17.06 3.46
N LEU A 54 -2.35 -18.15 3.85
CA LEU A 54 -2.84 -19.52 3.63
C LEU A 54 -4.17 -19.77 4.33
N LEU A 55 -4.28 -19.35 5.60
CA LEU A 55 -5.45 -19.60 6.43
C LEU A 55 -6.56 -18.54 6.26
N PHE A 56 -6.17 -17.27 6.16
CA PHE A 56 -7.07 -16.11 6.20
C PHE A 56 -6.66 -15.06 5.14
N PRO A 57 -6.85 -15.33 3.83
CA PRO A 57 -6.32 -14.49 2.75
C PRO A 57 -6.84 -13.05 2.74
N LEU A 58 -8.06 -12.81 3.23
CA LEU A 58 -8.59 -11.44 3.39
C LEU A 58 -7.87 -10.68 4.52
N VAL A 59 -7.61 -11.36 5.64
CA VAL A 59 -6.87 -10.78 6.77
C VAL A 59 -5.41 -10.52 6.37
N ALA A 60 -4.79 -11.43 5.62
CA ALA A 60 -3.47 -11.19 5.06
C ALA A 60 -3.44 -9.99 4.11
N THR A 61 -4.47 -9.81 3.28
CA THR A 61 -4.60 -8.64 2.41
C THR A 61 -4.62 -7.34 3.22
N PHE A 62 -5.34 -7.31 4.34
CA PHE A 62 -5.33 -6.17 5.27
C PHE A 62 -3.92 -5.89 5.81
N PHE A 63 -3.22 -6.91 6.31
CA PHE A 63 -1.88 -6.72 6.88
C PHE A 63 -0.83 -6.36 5.84
N LEU A 64 -0.92 -6.88 4.60
CA LEU A 64 -0.06 -6.49 3.49
C LEU A 64 -0.26 -5.02 3.09
N ALA A 65 -1.52 -4.57 3.06
CA ALA A 65 -1.84 -3.17 2.79
C ALA A 65 -1.37 -2.24 3.93
N ALA A 66 -1.44 -2.73 5.17
CA ALA A 66 -0.97 -2.01 6.36
C ALA A 66 0.56 -1.98 6.50
N SER A 67 1.28 -2.94 5.93
CA SER A 67 2.75 -3.02 6.06
C SER A 67 3.49 -1.94 5.30
N GLY A 68 2.80 -1.09 4.53
CA GLY A 68 3.40 0.08 3.89
C GLY A 68 4.00 1.11 4.87
N VAL A 69 3.72 0.96 6.15
CA VAL A 69 4.40 1.72 7.21
C VAL A 69 5.92 1.50 7.21
N PHE A 70 6.42 0.37 6.70
CA PHE A 70 7.85 0.07 6.64
C PHE A 70 8.60 0.68 5.43
N PHE A 71 7.94 1.45 4.55
CA PHE A 71 8.58 2.12 3.39
C PHE A 71 9.55 3.28 3.75
N GLY A 72 10.14 3.30 4.95
CA GLY A 72 11.00 4.39 5.45
C GLY A 72 12.48 4.32 5.03
N ASN A 73 13.30 5.30 5.44
CA ASN A 73 14.77 5.19 5.40
C ASN A 73 15.26 4.27 6.52
N HIS A 74 16.56 4.05 6.63
CA HIS A 74 17.20 3.26 7.68
C HIS A 74 16.54 3.36 9.08
N PRO A 75 16.21 2.22 9.71
CA PRO A 75 16.39 0.84 9.22
C PRO A 75 15.25 0.36 8.30
N GLY A 76 14.15 1.11 8.18
CA GLY A 76 12.95 0.77 7.40
C GLY A 76 13.25 0.42 5.94
N GLY A 77 14.24 1.08 5.33
CA GLY A 77 14.62 0.85 3.93
C GLY A 77 15.06 -0.58 3.64
N ARG A 78 15.56 -1.31 4.64
CA ARG A 78 15.95 -2.72 4.52
C ARG A 78 14.76 -3.67 4.48
N PHE A 79 13.56 -3.21 4.85
CA PHE A 79 12.33 -3.99 4.79
C PHE A 79 11.60 -3.83 3.45
N LEU A 80 12.11 -2.97 2.55
CA LEU A 80 11.55 -2.79 1.22
C LEU A 80 11.61 -4.10 0.43
N GLU A 81 12.76 -4.78 0.46
CA GLU A 81 12.97 -6.02 -0.26
C GLU A 81 12.09 -7.16 0.32
N LEU A 82 11.86 -7.15 1.64
CA LEU A 82 10.90 -8.04 2.27
C LEU A 82 9.48 -7.74 1.78
N GLN A 83 9.09 -6.46 1.73
CA GLN A 83 7.78 -6.04 1.26
C GLN A 83 7.55 -6.44 -0.21
N ASP A 84 8.57 -6.30 -1.06
CA ASP A 84 8.51 -6.78 -2.45
C ASP A 84 8.27 -8.29 -2.51
N CYS A 85 8.95 -9.07 -1.66
CA CYS A 85 8.70 -10.51 -1.57
C CYS A 85 7.27 -10.83 -1.13
N LEU A 86 6.73 -10.11 -0.15
CA LEU A 86 5.35 -10.27 0.32
C LEU A 86 4.34 -9.93 -0.79
N TRP A 87 4.58 -8.85 -1.54
CA TRP A 87 3.78 -8.46 -2.70
C TRP A 87 3.80 -9.52 -3.79
N ILE A 88 4.99 -9.99 -4.16
CA ILE A 88 5.16 -11.01 -5.20
C ILE A 88 4.45 -12.30 -4.79
N TYR A 89 4.65 -12.74 -3.55
CA TYR A 89 3.97 -13.92 -3.00
C TYR A 89 2.45 -13.77 -3.07
N TRP A 90 1.93 -12.65 -2.56
CA TRP A 90 0.50 -12.38 -2.52
C TRP A 90 -0.11 -12.30 -3.92
N CYS A 91 0.55 -11.63 -4.87
CA CYS A 91 0.07 -11.49 -6.25
C CYS A 91 0.09 -12.83 -6.99
N VAL A 92 1.22 -13.54 -6.98
CA VAL A 92 1.38 -14.82 -7.69
C VAL A 92 0.37 -15.83 -7.17
N ARG A 93 0.22 -15.94 -5.84
CA ARG A 93 -0.81 -16.79 -5.25
C ARG A 93 -2.21 -16.38 -5.67
N GLY A 94 -2.54 -15.10 -5.61
CA GLY A 94 -3.84 -14.59 -6.08
C GLY A 94 -4.15 -14.96 -7.52
N ILE A 95 -3.19 -14.75 -8.43
CA ILE A 95 -3.32 -15.02 -9.87
C ILE A 95 -3.54 -16.52 -10.13
N VAL A 96 -2.71 -17.37 -9.52
CA VAL A 96 -2.81 -18.82 -9.69
C VAL A 96 -4.13 -19.32 -9.11
N GLU A 97 -4.46 -18.95 -7.88
CA GLU A 97 -5.68 -19.38 -7.20
C GLU A 97 -6.95 -18.95 -7.94
N ASN A 98 -6.99 -17.71 -8.43
CA ASN A 98 -8.10 -17.22 -9.25
C ASN A 98 -8.27 -18.06 -10.52
N LYS A 99 -7.17 -18.40 -11.20
CA LYS A 99 -7.19 -19.29 -12.38
C LYS A 99 -7.63 -20.71 -12.01
N LEU A 100 -7.18 -21.24 -10.86
CA LEU A 100 -7.61 -22.56 -10.36
C LEU A 100 -9.10 -22.59 -10.03
N TYR A 101 -9.67 -21.47 -9.59
CA TYR A 101 -11.10 -21.30 -9.35
C TYR A 101 -11.93 -21.25 -10.65
N GLY A 102 -11.26 -21.12 -11.80
CA GLY A 102 -11.86 -21.07 -13.13
C GLY A 102 -12.16 -19.66 -13.62
N ASN A 103 -11.76 -18.62 -12.88
CA ASN A 103 -11.93 -17.24 -13.28
C ASN A 103 -10.84 -16.85 -14.30
N ARG A 104 -11.22 -16.04 -15.28
CA ARG A 104 -10.30 -15.49 -16.28
C ARG A 104 -10.08 -14.00 -15.99
N ILE A 105 -8.86 -13.64 -15.59
CA ILE A 105 -8.52 -12.27 -15.18
C ILE A 105 -8.83 -11.27 -16.30
N LEU A 106 -8.49 -11.60 -17.55
CA LEU A 106 -8.65 -10.72 -18.71
C LEU A 106 -10.12 -10.52 -19.15
N GLU A 107 -11.04 -11.34 -18.67
CA GLU A 107 -12.47 -11.18 -18.97
C GLU A 107 -13.17 -10.23 -17.98
N ASP A 108 -12.46 -9.75 -16.96
CA ASP A 108 -13.00 -8.82 -15.98
C ASP A 108 -13.48 -7.51 -16.64
N PRO A 109 -14.69 -7.01 -16.32
CA PRO A 109 -15.20 -5.74 -16.84
C PRO A 109 -14.26 -4.54 -16.61
N PHE A 110 -13.39 -4.61 -15.60
CA PHE A 110 -12.38 -3.60 -15.31
C PHE A 110 -11.56 -3.23 -16.56
N TRP A 111 -11.16 -4.20 -17.38
CA TRP A 111 -10.31 -3.94 -18.55
C TRP A 111 -11.00 -3.11 -19.64
N LYS A 112 -12.34 -3.14 -19.68
CA LYS A 112 -13.15 -2.32 -20.61
C LYS A 112 -13.51 -0.96 -20.03
N SER A 113 -13.26 -0.75 -18.73
CA SER A 113 -13.52 0.53 -18.08
C SER A 113 -12.52 1.61 -18.52
N ARG A 114 -12.92 2.88 -18.48
CA ARG A 114 -12.03 4.01 -18.78
C ARG A 114 -10.76 3.99 -17.94
N ILE A 115 -10.88 3.62 -16.66
CA ILE A 115 -9.75 3.54 -15.71
C ILE A 115 -8.83 2.38 -16.10
N GLY A 116 -9.38 1.22 -16.45
CA GLY A 116 -8.60 0.07 -16.92
C GLY A 116 -7.82 0.40 -18.18
N VAL A 117 -8.43 1.07 -19.16
CA VAL A 117 -7.76 1.52 -20.38
C VAL A 117 -6.65 2.52 -20.08
N LEU A 118 -6.90 3.52 -19.22
CA LEU A 118 -5.87 4.49 -18.84
C LEU A 118 -4.68 3.84 -18.13
N LEU A 119 -4.92 2.88 -17.25
CA LEU A 119 -3.85 2.13 -16.57
C LEU A 119 -3.06 1.25 -17.54
N LEU A 120 -3.73 0.58 -18.48
CA LEU A 120 -3.06 -0.16 -19.55
C LEU A 120 -2.19 0.75 -20.41
N SER A 121 -2.71 1.93 -20.79
CA SER A 121 -1.92 2.93 -21.52
C SER A 121 -0.73 3.42 -20.71
N PHE A 122 -0.88 3.65 -19.41
CA PHE A 122 0.22 4.05 -18.52
C PHE A 122 1.32 2.97 -18.44
N PHE A 123 0.95 1.71 -18.30
CA PHE A 123 1.93 0.62 -18.35
C PHE A 123 2.54 0.46 -19.75
N GLY A 124 1.73 0.66 -20.80
CA GLY A 124 2.18 0.66 -22.19
C GLY A 124 3.22 1.75 -22.46
N THR A 125 3.02 2.98 -21.97
CA THR A 125 4.01 4.06 -22.10
C THR A 125 5.26 3.77 -21.27
N GLY A 126 5.12 3.16 -20.09
CA GLY A 126 6.27 2.67 -19.31
C GLY A 126 7.11 1.65 -20.07
N ILE A 127 6.48 0.65 -20.70
CA ILE A 127 7.16 -0.35 -21.55
C ILE A 127 7.81 0.33 -22.76
N LEU A 128 7.09 1.22 -23.45
CA LEU A 128 7.63 1.96 -24.60
C LEU A 128 8.84 2.81 -24.20
N SER A 129 8.80 3.45 -23.03
CA SER A 129 9.93 4.21 -22.49
C SER A 129 11.16 3.32 -22.29
N LEU A 130 11.00 2.10 -21.80
CA LEU A 130 12.10 1.14 -21.69
C LEU A 130 12.63 0.73 -23.08
N ILE A 131 11.75 0.43 -24.04
CA ILE A 131 12.15 0.03 -25.41
C ILE A 131 12.96 1.13 -26.11
N VAL A 132 12.58 2.40 -25.93
CA VAL A 132 13.26 3.56 -26.52
C VAL A 132 14.62 3.84 -25.85
N ASN A 133 14.87 3.28 -24.66
CA ASN A 133 16.14 3.41 -23.93
C ASN A 133 16.83 2.05 -23.78
N PRO A 134 17.28 1.42 -24.89
CA PRO A 134 17.89 0.09 -24.85
C PRO A 134 19.19 0.05 -24.05
N GLU A 135 19.85 1.20 -23.86
CA GLU A 135 21.05 1.36 -23.04
C GLU A 135 20.84 0.87 -21.59
N LEU A 136 19.63 1.08 -21.04
CA LEU A 136 19.27 0.54 -19.72
C LEU A 136 19.43 -0.98 -19.68
N PHE A 137 19.09 -1.68 -20.76
CA PHE A 137 19.24 -3.14 -20.87
C PHE A 137 20.69 -3.58 -21.11
N VAL A 138 21.48 -2.76 -21.81
CA VAL A 138 22.91 -3.02 -22.06
C VAL A 138 23.71 -2.88 -20.77
N ASP A 139 23.36 -1.89 -19.95
CA ASP A 139 24.00 -1.64 -18.66
C ASP A 139 23.79 -2.78 -17.65
N PHE A 140 22.81 -3.67 -17.86
CA PHE A 140 22.64 -4.88 -17.03
C PHE A 140 23.88 -5.76 -16.98
N LYS A 141 24.77 -5.67 -17.97
CA LYS A 141 26.02 -6.43 -17.97
C LYS A 141 26.92 -6.04 -16.77
N TYR A 142 26.82 -4.79 -16.29
CA TYR A 142 27.67 -4.23 -15.25
C TYR A 142 27.07 -4.33 -13.84
N TYR A 143 25.75 -4.56 -13.72
CA TYR A 143 25.06 -4.73 -12.45
C TYR A 143 24.86 -6.22 -12.11
N GLN A 144 25.00 -6.56 -10.83
CA GLN A 144 24.98 -7.95 -10.36
C GLN A 144 23.64 -8.65 -10.71
N LYS A 145 23.74 -9.82 -11.35
CA LYS A 145 22.66 -10.46 -12.12
C LYS A 145 21.69 -11.33 -11.29
N GLY A 146 21.63 -11.14 -9.98
CA GLY A 146 20.91 -12.03 -9.07
C GLY A 146 19.52 -11.53 -8.69
N TRP A 147 18.64 -12.45 -8.27
CA TRP A 147 17.30 -12.10 -7.75
C TRP A 147 17.34 -11.08 -6.61
N PHE A 148 18.35 -11.19 -5.73
CA PHE A 148 18.57 -10.20 -4.68
C PHE A 148 18.77 -8.78 -5.25
N TRP A 149 19.54 -8.63 -6.32
CA TRP A 149 19.84 -7.32 -6.92
C TRP A 149 18.64 -6.72 -7.62
N PHE A 150 17.78 -7.56 -8.21
CA PHE A 150 16.48 -7.12 -8.68
C PHE A 150 15.61 -6.59 -7.53
N LEU A 151 15.59 -7.26 -6.38
CA LEU A 151 14.83 -6.80 -5.21
C LEU A 151 15.47 -5.55 -4.58
N HIS A 152 16.79 -5.48 -4.52
CA HIS A 152 17.52 -4.38 -3.90
C HIS A 152 17.56 -3.11 -4.74
N SER A 153 17.29 -3.19 -6.05
CA SER A 153 17.56 -2.09 -6.98
C SER A 153 16.96 -0.77 -6.50
N THR A 154 17.82 0.23 -6.34
CA THR A 154 17.47 1.56 -5.82
C THR A 154 17.28 2.57 -6.95
N GLU A 155 16.73 3.75 -6.65
CA GLU A 155 16.33 4.76 -7.65
C GLU A 155 17.40 5.20 -8.66
N LEU A 156 18.68 4.98 -8.33
CA LEU A 156 19.83 5.33 -9.17
C LEU A 156 20.28 4.17 -10.07
N GLU A 157 19.76 2.96 -9.87
CA GLU A 157 20.15 1.77 -10.60
C GLU A 157 19.28 1.55 -11.84
N PRO A 158 19.85 1.05 -12.95
CA PRO A 158 19.10 0.81 -14.18
C PRO A 158 18.01 -0.25 -14.03
N TYR A 159 18.09 -1.12 -13.03
CA TYR A 159 17.06 -2.11 -12.71
C TYR A 159 15.81 -1.49 -12.08
N TYR A 160 15.90 -0.31 -11.46
CA TYR A 160 14.80 0.23 -10.68
C TYR A 160 13.53 0.56 -11.49
N PRO A 161 13.61 1.22 -12.67
CA PRO A 161 12.44 1.42 -13.51
C PRO A 161 11.75 0.11 -13.91
N ILE A 162 12.54 -0.95 -14.13
CA ILE A 162 12.05 -2.27 -14.54
C ILE A 162 11.41 -2.99 -13.36
N LYS A 163 12.05 -2.96 -12.19
CA LYS A 163 11.49 -3.45 -10.94
C LYS A 163 10.14 -2.80 -10.66
N LEU A 164 10.06 -1.47 -10.73
CA LEU A 164 8.82 -0.73 -10.50
C LEU A 164 7.73 -1.10 -11.50
N LEU A 165 8.07 -1.16 -12.79
CA LEU A 165 7.11 -1.52 -13.83
C LEU A 165 6.59 -2.96 -13.65
N PHE A 166 7.50 -3.90 -13.39
CA PHE A 166 7.17 -5.29 -13.12
C PHE A 166 6.26 -5.43 -11.90
N LEU A 167 6.65 -4.84 -10.77
CA LEU A 167 5.85 -4.89 -9.53
C LEU A 167 4.51 -4.20 -9.68
N GLY A 168 4.44 -3.08 -10.43
CA GLY A 168 3.19 -2.37 -10.71
C GLY A 168 2.21 -3.20 -11.54
N ILE A 169 2.68 -3.84 -12.62
CA ILE A 169 1.86 -4.74 -13.44
C ILE A 169 1.44 -5.95 -12.59
N LEU A 170 2.39 -6.58 -11.89
CA LEU A 170 2.10 -7.75 -11.06
C LEU A 170 1.07 -7.42 -9.97
N PHE A 171 1.18 -6.25 -9.34
CA PHE A 171 0.22 -5.77 -8.35
C PHE A 171 -1.18 -5.57 -8.96
N LEU A 172 -1.30 -4.95 -10.14
CA LEU A 172 -2.60 -4.75 -10.78
C LEU A 172 -3.29 -6.09 -11.07
N PHE A 173 -2.56 -7.03 -11.68
CA PHE A 173 -3.10 -8.36 -11.97
C PHE A 173 -3.40 -9.15 -10.69
N GLY A 174 -2.54 -9.03 -9.68
CA GLY A 174 -2.71 -9.63 -8.36
C GLY A 174 -3.96 -9.11 -7.65
N LEU A 175 -4.19 -7.79 -7.67
CA LEU A 175 -5.35 -7.14 -7.06
C LEU A 175 -6.67 -7.61 -7.69
N ILE A 176 -6.76 -7.60 -9.02
CA ILE A 176 -7.95 -8.06 -9.76
C ILE A 176 -8.18 -9.55 -9.50
N ALA A 177 -7.12 -10.36 -9.56
CA ALA A 177 -7.22 -11.80 -9.30
C ALA A 177 -7.68 -12.10 -7.87
N ARG A 178 -7.14 -11.40 -6.87
CA ARG A 178 -7.51 -11.55 -5.46
C ARG A 178 -8.94 -11.14 -5.21
N LYS A 179 -9.39 -10.03 -5.79
CA LYS A 179 -10.79 -9.62 -5.77
C LYS A 179 -11.68 -10.73 -6.34
N ASN A 180 -11.39 -11.20 -7.56
CA ASN A 180 -12.23 -12.19 -8.24
C ASN A 180 -12.24 -13.55 -7.54
N TRP A 181 -11.14 -13.93 -6.89
CA TRP A 181 -11.05 -15.15 -6.10
C TRP A 181 -11.80 -15.04 -4.77
N LEU A 182 -11.69 -13.91 -4.05
CA LEU A 182 -12.17 -13.78 -2.68
C LEU A 182 -13.58 -13.17 -2.56
N GLU A 183 -14.08 -12.52 -3.61
CA GLU A 183 -15.38 -11.81 -3.62
C GLU A 183 -16.48 -12.63 -4.30
N THR A 184 -16.63 -13.90 -3.92
CA THR A 184 -17.49 -14.83 -4.66
C THR A 184 -18.99 -14.77 -4.35
N ASN A 185 -19.50 -13.93 -3.42
CA ASN A 185 -20.95 -13.92 -3.09
C ASN A 185 -21.49 -12.68 -2.32
N SER A 186 -20.75 -11.58 -2.20
CA SER A 186 -21.23 -10.41 -1.43
C SER A 186 -21.69 -9.26 -2.34
N GLU A 187 -22.91 -8.76 -2.13
CA GLU A 187 -23.42 -7.50 -2.74
C GLU A 187 -22.57 -6.26 -2.37
N THR A 188 -21.60 -6.42 -1.47
CA THR A 188 -20.68 -5.37 -1.03
C THR A 188 -19.27 -5.65 -1.57
N ASN A 189 -18.60 -4.58 -2.04
CA ASN A 189 -17.18 -4.56 -2.44
C ASN A 189 -16.25 -4.79 -1.22
N SER A 190 -16.38 -5.93 -0.55
CA SER A 190 -15.74 -6.24 0.72
C SER A 190 -14.21 -6.31 0.59
N PHE A 191 -13.70 -6.80 -0.54
CA PHE A 191 -12.27 -6.93 -0.77
C PHE A 191 -11.57 -5.56 -0.82
N TYR A 192 -12.09 -4.63 -1.62
CA TYR A 192 -11.53 -3.28 -1.74
C TYR A 192 -11.63 -2.49 -0.44
N LEU A 193 -12.72 -2.68 0.31
CA LEU A 193 -12.87 -2.06 1.63
C LEU A 193 -11.85 -2.60 2.63
N ILE A 194 -11.58 -3.90 2.62
CA ILE A 194 -10.55 -4.51 3.48
C ILE A 194 -9.16 -4.00 3.10
N PHE A 195 -8.83 -3.98 1.81
CA PHE A 195 -7.56 -3.43 1.33
C PHE A 195 -7.39 -1.96 1.75
N ALA A 196 -8.41 -1.14 1.50
CA ALA A 196 -8.42 0.27 1.86
C ALA A 196 -8.34 0.51 3.37
N SER A 197 -9.00 -0.34 4.17
CA SER A 197 -8.90 -0.30 5.63
C SER A 197 -7.49 -0.65 6.14
N GLY A 198 -6.80 -1.57 5.46
CA GLY A 198 -5.40 -1.90 5.76
C GLY A 198 -4.48 -0.71 5.49
N VAL A 199 -4.63 -0.06 4.33
CA VAL A 199 -3.89 1.18 4.01
C VAL A 199 -4.18 2.25 5.08
N GLY A 200 -5.46 2.53 5.37
CA GLY A 200 -5.86 3.52 6.37
C GLY A 200 -5.32 3.22 7.77
N PHE A 201 -5.36 1.96 8.19
CA PHE A 201 -4.77 1.52 9.46
C PHE A 201 -3.25 1.75 9.49
N GLY A 202 -2.53 1.38 8.44
CA GLY A 202 -1.10 1.67 8.31
C GLY A 202 -0.80 3.17 8.42
N MET A 203 -1.58 4.01 7.75
CA MET A 203 -1.43 5.47 7.84
C MET A 203 -1.64 5.98 9.27
N ILE A 204 -2.68 5.51 9.97
CA ILE A 204 -2.95 5.89 11.36
C ILE A 204 -1.80 5.46 12.28
N VAL A 205 -1.33 4.22 12.15
CA VAL A 205 -0.22 3.68 12.95
C VAL A 205 1.05 4.50 12.72
N SER A 206 1.42 4.73 11.46
CA SER A 206 2.64 5.47 11.12
C SER A 206 2.59 6.94 11.56
N ILE A 207 1.45 7.63 11.42
CA ILE A 207 1.26 8.99 11.93
C ILE A 207 1.35 9.00 13.46
N GLY A 208 0.61 8.09 14.12
CA GLY A 208 0.55 8.00 15.58
C GLY A 208 1.91 7.72 16.20
N PHE A 209 2.63 6.70 15.73
CA PHE A 209 3.98 6.40 16.22
C PHE A 209 4.97 7.53 15.96
N GLY A 210 4.87 8.21 14.81
CA GLY A 210 5.74 9.35 14.53
C GLY A 210 5.47 10.57 15.42
N TRP A 211 4.21 10.86 15.73
CA TRP A 211 3.86 11.89 16.71
C TRP A 211 4.35 11.51 18.10
N ILE A 212 4.16 10.26 18.53
CA ILE A 212 4.65 9.81 19.83
C ILE A 212 6.18 9.93 19.89
N GLU A 213 6.92 9.54 18.85
CA GLU A 213 8.38 9.74 18.82
C GLU A 213 8.77 11.22 18.85
N TYR A 214 8.02 12.07 18.16
CA TYR A 214 8.29 13.49 18.09
C TYR A 214 8.16 14.15 19.47
N PHE A 215 7.09 13.83 20.21
CA PHE A 215 6.77 14.46 21.49
C PHE A 215 7.29 13.69 22.71
N SER A 216 7.59 12.39 22.61
CA SER A 216 8.07 11.56 23.72
C SER A 216 9.58 11.35 23.69
N PRO A 217 10.36 12.01 24.58
CA PRO A 217 11.80 11.81 24.66
C PRO A 217 12.19 10.37 25.05
N ILE A 218 11.35 9.69 25.84
CA ILE A 218 11.57 8.30 26.30
C ILE A 218 11.50 7.33 25.11
N LEU A 219 10.43 7.43 24.30
CA LEU A 219 10.28 6.54 23.14
C LEU A 219 11.37 6.80 22.11
N LYS A 220 11.69 8.08 21.86
CA LYS A 220 12.79 8.48 21.00
C LYS A 220 14.13 7.89 21.44
N TRP A 221 14.43 7.86 22.74
CA TRP A 221 15.66 7.25 23.24
C TRP A 221 15.69 5.73 23.01
N LYS A 222 14.58 5.02 23.27
CA LYS A 222 14.47 3.58 22.99
C LYS A 222 14.64 3.26 21.51
N LEU A 223 14.01 4.04 20.62
CA LEU A 223 14.14 3.87 19.18
C LEU A 223 15.57 4.15 18.68
N ASN A 224 16.25 5.15 19.25
CA ASN A 224 17.66 5.38 18.93
C ASN A 224 18.55 4.20 19.33
N TYR A 225 18.29 3.60 20.50
CA TYR A 225 19.00 2.40 20.93
C TYR A 225 18.75 1.23 19.97
N TYR A 226 17.49 1.04 19.58
CA TYR A 226 17.11 0.01 18.62
C TYR A 226 17.75 0.22 17.24
N HIS A 227 17.79 1.46 16.73
CA HIS A 227 18.45 1.79 15.45
C HIS A 227 19.94 1.46 15.50
N ARG A 228 20.64 1.84 16.58
CA ARG A 228 22.05 1.49 16.76
C ARG A 228 22.26 -0.01 16.89
N TRP A 229 21.34 -0.73 17.55
CA TRP A 229 21.44 -2.18 17.66
C TRP A 229 21.24 -2.88 16.30
N LEU A 230 20.30 -2.39 15.48
CA LEU A 230 20.01 -2.93 14.15
C LEU A 230 21.07 -2.57 13.11
N ASP A 231 21.33 -1.26 12.92
CA ASP A 231 22.17 -0.73 11.85
C ASP A 231 23.64 -0.48 12.27
N GLY A 232 23.95 -0.53 13.56
CA GLY A 232 25.29 -0.19 14.08
C GLY A 232 25.54 1.31 14.23
N TYR A 233 24.73 2.16 13.58
CA TYR A 233 24.80 3.60 13.68
C TYR A 233 23.40 4.23 13.68
N LYS A 234 23.33 5.53 13.97
CA LYS A 234 22.14 6.33 13.76
C LYS A 234 22.51 7.47 12.81
N PHE A 235 21.80 7.59 11.70
CA PHE A 235 21.96 8.77 10.85
C PHE A 235 21.52 10.02 11.65
N LEU A 236 22.08 11.19 11.38
CA LEU A 236 21.62 12.44 12.01
C LEU A 236 21.64 13.50 10.92
N ALA A 237 20.46 13.80 10.37
CA ALA A 237 20.31 14.81 9.34
C ALA A 237 19.64 16.05 9.94
N LEU A 238 20.10 17.24 9.52
CA LEU A 238 19.50 18.51 9.92
C LEU A 238 18.03 18.58 9.45
N PRO A 239 17.13 19.21 10.22
CA PRO A 239 15.78 19.52 9.77
C PRO A 239 15.88 20.43 8.54
N HIS A 240 15.13 20.14 7.49
CA HIS A 240 14.97 21.09 6.40
C HIS A 240 13.93 22.12 6.84
N SER A 241 14.40 23.32 7.21
CA SER A 241 13.54 24.44 7.55
C SER A 241 12.80 24.90 6.28
N LEU A 242 11.48 24.72 6.25
CA LEU A 242 10.63 25.25 5.18
C LEU A 242 10.38 26.76 5.31
N ILE A 243 10.41 27.29 6.53
CA ILE A 243 10.12 28.71 6.80
C ILE A 243 11.15 29.23 7.81
N PRO A 244 12.00 30.21 7.44
CA PRO A 244 13.02 30.77 8.33
C PRO A 244 12.48 31.20 9.70
N GLY A 245 11.25 31.72 9.76
CA GLY A 245 10.59 32.16 11.00
C GLY A 245 10.14 31.03 11.94
N LEU A 246 10.02 29.79 11.45
CA LEU A 246 9.59 28.63 12.25
C LEU A 246 10.77 27.75 12.70
N LYS A 247 12.00 28.09 12.31
CA LYS A 247 13.23 27.37 12.68
C LYS A 247 13.39 27.21 14.21
N ARG A 248 12.85 28.15 15.01
CA ARG A 248 12.88 28.11 16.49
C ARG A 248 11.98 27.01 17.08
N TYR A 249 10.94 26.59 16.36
CA TYR A 249 9.96 25.60 16.82
C TYR A 249 10.21 24.20 16.24
N LEU A 250 11.11 24.08 15.27
CA LEU A 250 11.49 22.79 14.67
C LEU A 250 12.60 22.11 15.50
N PRO A 251 12.60 20.77 15.59
CA PRO A 251 13.62 20.03 16.32
C PRO A 251 14.98 20.22 15.66
N ARG A 252 16.06 20.35 16.45
CA ARG A 252 17.44 20.55 15.96
C ARG A 252 17.94 19.47 14.99
N PHE A 253 17.33 18.29 15.01
CA PHE A 253 17.62 17.18 14.12
C PHE A 253 16.30 16.68 13.50
N GLY A 254 16.34 16.27 12.23
CA GLY A 254 15.20 15.66 11.56
C GLY A 254 14.75 14.40 12.28
N ILE A 255 13.44 14.13 12.25
CA ILE A 255 12.84 12.90 12.75
C ILE A 255 13.45 11.74 11.96
N GLN A 256 13.92 10.73 12.69
CA GLN A 256 14.45 9.50 12.10
C GLN A 256 13.74 8.33 12.73
N SER A 257 12.41 8.37 12.67
CA SER A 257 11.61 7.25 13.11
C SER A 257 11.77 6.10 12.12
N LEU A 258 11.41 4.90 12.56
CA LEU A 258 11.23 3.73 11.69
C LEU A 258 10.33 4.02 10.47
N PHE A 259 9.52 5.08 10.53
CA PHE A 259 8.39 5.32 9.64
C PHE A 259 8.41 6.68 8.93
N TRP A 260 9.01 7.73 9.52
CA TRP A 260 8.99 9.11 9.04
C TRP A 260 10.30 9.46 8.35
N ASN A 261 10.45 8.93 7.14
CA ASN A 261 11.43 9.44 6.19
C ASN A 261 10.80 10.52 5.31
N ARG A 262 11.50 11.65 5.12
CA ARG A 262 10.97 12.86 4.48
C ARG A 262 10.25 12.57 3.17
N SER A 263 10.94 11.95 2.21
CA SER A 263 10.39 11.74 0.86
C SER A 263 9.44 10.56 0.84
N TRP A 264 9.87 9.41 1.37
CA TRP A 264 9.11 8.17 1.27
C TRP A 264 7.84 8.15 2.11
N PHE A 265 7.87 8.71 3.32
CA PHE A 265 6.68 8.81 4.16
C PHE A 265 5.66 9.77 3.53
N ALA A 266 6.13 10.87 2.92
CA ALA A 266 5.25 11.77 2.19
C ALA A 266 4.62 11.07 0.97
N VAL A 267 5.40 10.31 0.20
CA VAL A 267 4.89 9.50 -0.93
C VAL A 267 3.86 8.48 -0.46
N TYR A 268 4.13 7.76 0.64
CA TYR A 268 3.20 6.80 1.24
C TYR A 268 1.89 7.46 1.68
N LEU A 269 1.97 8.62 2.35
CA LEU A 269 0.77 9.34 2.79
C LEU A 269 -0.06 9.84 1.60
N VAL A 270 0.58 10.44 0.58
CA VAL A 270 -0.13 10.94 -0.61
C VAL A 270 -0.77 9.79 -1.40
N SER A 271 -0.03 8.70 -1.63
CA SER A 271 -0.54 7.54 -2.38
C SER A 271 -1.63 6.77 -1.64
N GLY A 272 -1.65 6.85 -0.30
CA GLY A 272 -2.68 6.25 0.54
C GLY A 272 -3.99 7.05 0.62
N LEU A 273 -3.99 8.36 0.31
CA LEU A 273 -5.19 9.22 0.43
C LEU A 273 -6.42 8.68 -0.30
N PRO A 274 -6.35 8.23 -1.56
CA PRO A 274 -7.52 7.70 -2.26
C PRO A 274 -8.17 6.52 -1.54
N PHE A 275 -7.35 5.64 -0.95
CA PHE A 275 -7.83 4.48 -0.18
C PHE A 275 -8.42 4.91 1.16
N LEU A 276 -7.79 5.86 1.85
CA LEU A 276 -8.32 6.41 3.10
C LEU A 276 -9.71 7.04 2.89
N PHE A 277 -9.88 7.84 1.84
CA PHE A 277 -11.19 8.42 1.52
C PHE A 277 -12.20 7.35 1.11
N TYR A 278 -11.82 6.41 0.26
CA TYR A 278 -12.68 5.28 -0.10
C TYR A 278 -13.17 4.52 1.14
N TRP A 279 -12.28 4.28 2.11
CA TRP A 279 -12.61 3.62 3.37
C TRP A 279 -13.58 4.46 4.22
N ILE A 280 -13.29 5.75 4.42
CA ILE A 280 -14.14 6.67 5.19
C ILE A 280 -15.57 6.76 4.62
N PHE A 281 -15.69 6.95 3.30
CA PHE A 281 -16.99 7.11 2.65
C PHE A 281 -17.81 5.81 2.64
N ASN A 282 -17.17 4.65 2.55
CA ASN A 282 -17.88 3.36 2.50
C ASN A 282 -18.12 2.71 3.87
N ILE A 283 -17.33 3.03 4.91
CA ILE A 283 -17.63 2.63 6.29
C ILE A 283 -19.02 3.10 6.72
N SER A 284 -19.37 4.34 6.35
CA SER A 284 -20.67 4.92 6.70
C SER A 284 -21.85 4.24 6.00
N LYS A 285 -21.64 3.61 4.84
CA LYS A 285 -22.68 2.86 4.12
C LYS A 285 -22.92 1.48 4.76
N ASN A 286 -21.87 0.83 5.27
CA ASN A 286 -21.95 -0.49 5.89
C ASN A 286 -22.43 -0.50 7.35
N TYR A 287 -22.28 0.59 8.12
CA TYR A 287 -22.83 0.67 9.49
C TYR A 287 -24.36 0.54 9.56
N LYS A 288 -25.07 0.83 8.46
CA LYS A 288 -26.53 0.62 8.37
C LYS A 288 -26.96 -0.85 8.27
N ILE A 289 -26.04 -1.80 8.05
CA ILE A 289 -26.45 -3.16 7.67
C ILE A 289 -26.50 -4.19 8.81
N ASN A 290 -25.89 -4.02 10.00
CA ASN A 290 -25.87 -5.17 10.94
C ASN A 290 -25.94 -4.94 12.47
N ILE A 291 -26.16 -3.72 12.99
CA ILE A 291 -26.37 -3.54 14.45
C ILE A 291 -27.82 -3.20 14.81
N PHE A 292 -28.62 -2.65 13.89
CA PHE A 292 -30.02 -2.24 14.14
C PHE A 292 -31.06 -3.04 13.36
N LYS A 293 -30.77 -4.30 13.00
CA LYS A 293 -31.74 -5.16 12.31
C LYS A 293 -32.87 -5.68 13.20
N ASN A 294 -32.88 -5.36 14.49
CA ASN A 294 -33.97 -5.72 15.41
C ASN A 294 -35.09 -4.68 15.55
N ASN A 295 -34.96 -3.46 15.00
CA ASN A 295 -36.05 -2.48 15.07
C ASN A 295 -36.72 -2.35 13.70
N LYS A 296 -37.78 -3.15 13.53
CA LYS A 296 -38.62 -3.31 12.33
C LYS A 296 -39.50 -2.08 12.01
N LEU A 297 -39.04 -0.85 12.30
CA LEU A 297 -39.90 0.35 12.27
C LEU A 297 -39.38 1.53 11.44
N PHE A 298 -38.25 1.41 10.74
CA PHE A 298 -37.80 2.44 9.79
C PHE A 298 -37.65 1.86 8.38
N LYS A 299 -38.79 1.48 7.80
CA LYS A 299 -38.97 1.46 6.35
C LYS A 299 -39.81 2.68 6.00
N GLU A 300 -39.17 3.72 5.48
CA GLU A 300 -39.67 4.60 4.41
C GLU A 300 -38.76 5.83 4.26
N ASN A 301 -38.40 6.11 3.00
CA ASN A 301 -37.76 7.34 2.51
C ASN A 301 -36.31 7.62 2.95
N SER A 302 -35.36 6.76 2.55
CA SER A 302 -33.93 7.08 2.66
C SER A 302 -33.46 7.99 1.53
N SER A 303 -33.68 9.30 1.67
CA SER A 303 -32.81 10.27 0.98
C SER A 303 -31.36 10.00 1.40
N GLU A 304 -30.44 9.91 0.43
CA GLU A 304 -29.00 9.80 0.65
C GLU A 304 -28.43 11.08 1.28
N LYS A 305 -28.80 11.37 2.53
CA LYS A 305 -28.13 12.41 3.30
C LYS A 305 -26.78 11.85 3.76
N THR A 306 -25.71 12.29 3.11
CA THR A 306 -24.35 12.16 3.62
C THR A 306 -24.33 12.72 5.04
N SER A 307 -23.96 11.88 6.02
CA SER A 307 -23.96 12.29 7.42
C SER A 307 -22.98 13.45 7.64
N PRO A 308 -23.35 14.52 8.38
CA PRO A 308 -22.45 15.63 8.69
C PRO A 308 -21.15 15.17 9.37
N TYR A 309 -21.18 14.01 10.03
CA TYR A 309 -20.01 13.37 10.63
C TYR A 309 -18.90 13.06 9.63
N ILE A 310 -19.24 12.66 8.39
CA ILE A 310 -18.26 12.34 7.35
C ILE A 310 -17.47 13.60 6.95
N TRP A 311 -18.14 14.75 6.93
CA TRP A 311 -17.52 16.03 6.63
C TRP A 311 -16.60 16.50 7.75
N VAL A 312 -17.00 16.35 9.01
CA VAL A 312 -16.13 16.64 10.16
C VAL A 312 -14.89 15.75 10.14
N LEU A 313 -15.06 14.44 9.88
CA LEU A 313 -13.94 13.52 9.77
C LEU A 313 -13.01 13.88 8.59
N PHE A 314 -13.57 14.27 7.44
CA PHE A 314 -12.82 14.75 6.29
C PHE A 314 -11.94 15.97 6.63
N PHE A 315 -12.52 17.00 7.27
CA PHE A 315 -11.77 18.18 7.69
C PHE A 315 -10.69 17.85 8.74
N MET A 316 -10.99 16.98 9.70
CA MET A 316 -10.01 16.52 10.69
C MET A 316 -8.84 15.78 10.03
N VAL A 317 -9.12 14.91 9.05
CA VAL A 317 -8.07 14.23 8.27
C VAL A 317 -7.21 15.26 7.54
N LEU A 318 -7.82 16.26 6.88
CA LEU A 318 -7.05 17.31 6.21
C LEU A 318 -6.14 18.09 7.16
N LEU A 319 -6.62 18.43 8.36
CA LEU A 319 -5.83 19.12 9.38
C LEU A 319 -4.66 18.27 9.88
N VAL A 320 -4.90 17.00 10.20
CA VAL A 320 -3.86 16.07 10.65
C VAL A 320 -2.81 15.88 9.56
N PHE A 321 -3.21 15.66 8.30
CA PHE A 321 -2.27 15.52 7.19
C PHE A 321 -1.50 16.81 6.93
N GLY A 322 -2.16 17.97 6.97
CA GLY A 322 -1.50 19.27 6.84
C GLY A 322 -0.43 19.49 7.91
N ALA A 323 -0.74 19.18 9.18
CA ALA A 323 0.21 19.25 10.27
C ALA A 323 1.37 18.24 10.09
N VAL A 324 1.07 17.01 9.69
CA VAL A 324 2.07 15.96 9.45
C VAL A 324 3.02 16.34 8.30
N PHE A 325 2.51 16.77 7.14
CA PHE A 325 3.35 17.18 6.01
C PHE A 325 4.22 18.39 6.35
N PHE A 326 3.69 19.33 7.13
CA PHE A 326 4.46 20.45 7.66
C PHE A 326 5.59 20.00 8.58
N LEU A 327 5.32 19.07 9.50
CA LEU A 327 6.32 18.52 10.43
C LEU A 327 7.41 17.69 9.74
N ILE A 328 7.04 16.91 8.72
CA ILE A 328 8.00 16.12 7.91
C ILE A 328 8.89 17.04 7.06
N GLY A 329 8.33 18.14 6.59
CA GLY A 329 9.02 19.15 5.80
C GLY A 329 9.32 18.75 4.34
N ALA A 330 8.53 17.82 3.79
CA ALA A 330 8.67 17.37 2.41
C ALA A 330 7.93 18.31 1.43
N ARG A 331 8.67 19.18 0.74
CA ARG A 331 8.12 20.19 -0.19
C ARG A 331 7.22 19.56 -1.26
N GLY A 332 7.72 18.52 -1.94
CA GLY A 332 6.97 17.81 -2.97
C GLY A 332 5.68 17.20 -2.41
N GLY A 333 5.75 16.59 -1.22
CA GLY A 333 4.57 16.04 -0.53
C GLY A 333 3.51 17.09 -0.21
N ILE A 334 3.92 18.27 0.26
CA ILE A 334 3.01 19.40 0.52
C ILE A 334 2.33 19.86 -0.77
N PHE A 335 3.08 20.05 -1.86
CA PHE A 335 2.50 20.45 -3.14
C PHE A 335 1.52 19.38 -3.66
N SER A 336 1.91 18.10 -3.65
CA SER A 336 1.02 17.01 -4.05
C SER A 336 -0.25 16.92 -3.20
N PHE A 337 -0.14 17.14 -1.89
CA PHE A 337 -1.28 17.18 -0.99
C PHE A 337 -2.21 18.36 -1.30
N LEU A 338 -1.67 19.56 -1.51
CA LEU A 338 -2.45 20.73 -1.90
C LEU A 338 -3.15 20.51 -3.25
N THR A 339 -2.45 19.95 -4.23
CA THR A 339 -3.03 19.57 -5.53
C THR A 339 -4.17 18.57 -5.34
N PHE A 340 -3.99 17.54 -4.51
CA PHE A 340 -5.05 16.59 -4.17
C PHE A 340 -6.27 17.29 -3.54
N CYS A 341 -6.06 18.22 -2.59
CA CYS A 341 -7.14 18.99 -1.97
C CYS A 341 -7.90 19.84 -3.00
N ILE A 342 -7.18 20.56 -3.88
CA ILE A 342 -7.78 21.38 -4.94
C ILE A 342 -8.61 20.52 -5.89
N PHE A 343 -8.06 19.39 -6.35
CA PHE A 343 -8.81 18.48 -7.22
C PHE A 343 -10.03 17.89 -6.54
N THR A 344 -9.93 17.51 -5.27
CA THR A 344 -11.06 16.97 -4.50
C THR A 344 -12.18 18.00 -4.37
N VAL A 345 -11.82 19.26 -4.06
CA VAL A 345 -12.77 20.38 -4.00
C VAL A 345 -13.38 20.64 -5.38
N PHE A 346 -12.58 20.66 -6.44
CA PHE A 346 -13.07 20.88 -7.81
C PHE A 346 -14.02 19.78 -8.29
N ILE A 347 -13.70 18.51 -8.02
CA ILE A 347 -14.55 17.36 -8.31
C ILE A 347 -15.86 17.47 -7.51
N PHE A 348 -15.78 17.85 -6.23
CA PHE A 348 -16.95 18.06 -5.39
C PHE A 348 -17.87 19.16 -5.93
N PHE A 349 -17.32 20.33 -6.27
CA PHE A 349 -18.09 21.41 -6.90
C PHE A 349 -18.70 20.98 -8.24
N SER A 350 -17.94 20.26 -9.05
CA SER A 350 -18.42 19.73 -10.34
C SER A 350 -19.57 18.73 -10.16
N TYR A 351 -19.50 17.87 -9.14
CA TYR A 351 -20.58 16.96 -8.77
C TYR A 351 -21.83 17.71 -8.30
N LEU A 352 -21.65 18.72 -7.44
CA LEU A 352 -22.73 19.54 -6.90
C LEU A 352 -23.43 20.37 -7.98
N LEU A 353 -22.67 20.91 -8.94
CA LEU A 353 -23.20 21.58 -10.13
C LEU A 353 -24.00 20.60 -11.02
N ARG A 354 -23.48 19.38 -11.24
CA ARG A 354 -24.18 18.36 -12.03
C ARG A 354 -25.53 17.97 -11.42
N THR A 355 -25.59 17.79 -10.09
CA THR A 355 -26.84 17.45 -9.38
C THR A 355 -27.86 18.59 -9.30
N LYS A 356 -27.42 19.85 -9.44
CA LYS A 356 -28.33 21.02 -9.42
C LYS A 356 -28.81 21.45 -10.80
N VAL A 357 -28.03 21.20 -11.85
CA VAL A 357 -28.32 21.69 -13.21
C VAL A 357 -29.04 20.63 -14.07
N PHE A 358 -28.88 19.34 -13.76
CA PHE A 358 -29.62 18.26 -14.39
C PHE A 358 -30.12 17.28 -13.32
N PRO A 359 -31.28 17.53 -12.69
CA PRO A 359 -31.97 16.44 -12.01
C PRO A 359 -32.31 15.39 -13.08
N GLU A 360 -31.89 14.15 -12.84
CA GLU A 360 -32.13 13.01 -13.74
C GLU A 360 -33.63 12.94 -14.10
N CYS A 361 -33.94 13.00 -15.40
CA CYS A 361 -35.28 12.77 -15.95
C CYS A 361 -35.73 11.32 -15.78
#